data_AF-A0AA37N991-F1
#
_entry.id   AF-A0AA37N991-F1
#
_cell.length_a   1.000
_cell.length_b   1.000
_cell.length_c   1.000
_cell.angle_alpha   90.00
_cell.angle_beta   90.00
_cell.angle_gamma   90.00
#
_symmetry.space_group_name_H-M   'P 1'
#
loop_
_entity.id
_entity.type
_entity.pdbx_description
1 polymer ?
#
loop_
_entity_poly.entity_id
_entity_poly.type
_entity_poly.pdbx_seq_one_letter_code
_entity_poly.pdbx_strand_id
1 'polypeptide(L)' 'MSLSFSEKEIRNSMAKLSENENFGRLFAYGFGAHHLWVAQRMITDPEKVMENRLLIVEF' A
#
# COMPACT_ATOMS: atom_id res chain seq x y z
N MET A 1 -18.31 -8.79 -12.11
CA MET A 1 -17.00 -9.42 -11.84
C MET A 1 -16.52 -8.95 -10.48
N SER A 2 -16.51 -9.82 -9.48
CA SER A 2 -15.79 -9.57 -8.23
C SER A 2 -14.37 -10.12 -8.39
N LEU A 3 -13.36 -9.26 -8.30
CA LEU A 3 -11.97 -9.69 -8.19
C LEU A 3 -11.75 -10.06 -6.72
N SER A 4 -11.85 -11.36 -6.39
CA SER A 4 -11.44 -11.87 -5.08
C SER A 4 -9.97 -12.27 -5.17
N PHE A 5 -9.10 -11.53 -4.49
CA PHE A 5 -7.71 -11.92 -4.30
C PHE A 5 -7.55 -12.48 -2.89
N SER A 6 -6.81 -13.57 -2.74
CA SER A 6 -6.43 -14.06 -1.41
C SER A 6 -5.48 -13.07 -0.73
N GLU A 7 -5.49 -13.03 0.61
CA GLU A 7 -4.53 -12.23 1.39
C GLU A 7 -3.08 -12.50 0.96
N LYS A 8 -2.76 -13.76 0.66
CA LYS A 8 -1.43 -14.18 0.18
C LYS A 8 -1.07 -13.53 -1.16
N GLU A 9 -2.01 -13.48 -2.11
CA GLU A 9 -1.79 -12.83 -3.41
C GLU A 9 -1.59 -11.33 -3.26
N ILE A 10 -2.35 -10.70 -2.36
CA ILE A 10 -2.21 -9.27 -2.08
C ILE A 10 -0.84 -8.99 -1.46
N ARG A 11 -0.43 -9.75 -0.45
CA ARG A 11 0.89 -9.61 0.19
C ARG A 11 2.04 -9.80 -0.79
N ASN A 12 1.98 -10.82 -1.64
CA ASN A 12 2.99 -11.07 -2.67
C ASN A 12 3.05 -9.95 -3.72
N SER A 13 1.90 -9.42 -4.12
CA SER A 13 1.82 -8.31 -5.08
C SER A 13 2.40 -7.03 -4.49
N MET A 14 2.11 -6.74 -3.21
CA MET A 14 2.70 -5.60 -2.52
C MET A 14 4.21 -5.73 -2.32
N ALA A 15 4.71 -6.93 -2.03
CA ALA A 15 6.15 -7.17 -1.96
C ALA A 15 6.84 -6.83 -3.29
N LYS A 16 6.33 -7.33 -4.41
CA LYS A 16 6.84 -7.00 -5.76
C LYS A 16 6.71 -5.51 -6.08
N LEU A 17 5.59 -4.89 -5.71
CA LEU A 17 5.38 -3.47 -5.95
C LEU A 17 6.34 -2.59 -5.14
N SER A 18 6.69 -3.02 -3.93
CA SER A 18 7.64 -2.32 -3.07
C SER A 18 9.08 -2.32 -3.58
N GLU A 19 9.43 -3.23 -4.49
CA GLU A 19 10.74 -3.24 -5.17
C GLU A 19 10.89 -2.06 -6.15
N ASN A 20 9.78 -1.43 -6.56
CA ASN A 20 9.81 -0.24 -7.38
C ASN A 20 10.20 0.98 -6.52
N GLU A 21 11.36 1.58 -6.80
CA GLU A 21 11.90 2.74 -6.09
C GLU A 21 10.91 3.92 -6.05
N ASN A 22 10.18 4.16 -7.15
CA ASN A 22 9.18 5.23 -7.20
C ASN A 22 7.99 4.94 -6.29
N PHE A 23 7.62 3.67 -6.13
CA PHE A 23 6.55 3.30 -5.22
C PHE A 23 6.94 3.60 -3.78
N GLY A 24 8.12 3.15 -3.32
CA GLY A 24 8.59 3.42 -1.96
C GLY A 24 8.79 4.91 -1.66
N ARG A 25 9.17 5.70 -2.67
CA ARG A 25 9.32 7.16 -2.58
C ARG A 25 7.99 7.89 -2.45
N LEU A 26 6.98 7.49 -3.20
CA LEU A 26 5.71 8.22 -3.32
C LEU A 26 4.63 7.68 -2.39
N PHE A 27 4.74 6.42 -1.96
CA PHE A 27 3.70 5.75 -1.19
C PHE A 27 4.30 5.05 0.02
N ALA A 28 3.52 5.05 1.09
CA ALA A 28 3.70 4.19 2.24
C ALA A 28 2.58 3.16 2.25
N TYR A 29 2.86 1.95 2.71
CA TYR A 29 1.86 0.92 2.85
C TYR A 29 2.12 0.10 4.11
N GLY A 30 1.09 -0.61 4.55
CA GLY A 30 1.20 -1.51 5.68
C GLY A 30 0.01 -2.45 5.78
N PHE A 31 0.14 -3.43 6.65
CA PHE A 31 -0.89 -4.42 6.91
C PHE A 31 -1.42 -4.28 8.33
N GLY A 32 -2.72 -4.11 8.47
CA GLY A 32 -3.44 -4.32 9.72
C GLY A 32 -3.84 -5.78 9.90
N ALA A 33 -4.65 -6.08 10.91
CA ALA A 33 -5.10 -7.43 11.21
C ALA A 33 -5.86 -8.10 10.05
N HIS A 34 -6.71 -7.33 9.36
CA HIS A 34 -7.57 -7.84 8.26
C HIS A 34 -7.58 -6.92 7.05
N HIS A 35 -6.62 -6.00 6.91
CA HIS A 35 -6.59 -5.12 5.75
C HIS A 35 -5.17 -4.67 5.37
N LEU A 36 -4.99 -4.40 4.08
CA LEU A 36 -3.91 -3.59 3.53
C LEU A 36 -4.35 -2.12 3.55
N TRP A 37 -3.43 -1.21 3.87
CA TRP A 37 -3.61 0.23 3.61
C TRP A 37 -2.43 0.77 2.79
N VAL A 38 -2.73 1.76 1.94
CA VAL A 38 -1.73 2.54 1.19
C VAL A 38 -2.05 4.02 1.38
N ALA A 39 -1.02 4.82 1.65
CA ALA A 39 -1.11 6.26 1.79
C ALA A 39 0.01 6.93 0.98
N GLN A 40 -0.23 8.16 0.54
CA GLN A 40 0.77 8.93 -0.21
C GLN A 40 1.77 9.57 0.76
N ARG A 41 3.06 9.60 0.38
CA ARG A 41 4.09 10.41 1.05
C ARG A 41 4.06 11.84 0.51
N MET A 42 4.40 12.81 1.35
CA MET A 42 4.51 14.20 0.90
C MET A 42 5.66 14.33 -0.09
N ILE A 43 5.40 14.95 -1.25
CA ILE A 43 6.42 15.14 -2.31
C ILE A 43 7.58 16.00 -1.79
N THR A 44 7.27 16.98 -0.93
CA THR A 44 8.25 17.90 -0.33
C THR A 44 8.99 17.31 0.86
N ASP A 45 8.46 16.27 1.50
CA ASP A 45 9.01 15.63 2.69
C ASP A 45 8.64 14.13 2.70
N PRO A 46 9.47 13.27 2.10
CA PRO A 46 9.16 11.84 1.95
C PRO A 46 9.02 11.08 3.27
N GLU A 47 9.51 11.62 4.39
CA GLU A 47 9.32 11.00 5.71
C GLU A 47 7.90 11.19 6.24
N LYS A 48 7.18 12.20 5.74
CA LYS A 48 5.78 12.45 6.10
C LYS A 48 4.84 11.69 5.19
N VAL A 49 3.90 10.98 5.81
CA VAL A 49 2.79 10.30 5.13
C VAL A 49 1.52 11.15 5.30
N MET A 50 0.76 11.33 4.23
CA MET A 50 -0.52 12.01 4.26
C MET A 50 -1.51 11.19 5.10
N GLU A 51 -2.32 11.87 5.93
CA GLU A 51 -3.27 11.19 6.82
C GLU A 51 -4.34 10.39 6.06
N ASN A 52 -4.70 10.85 4.87
CA ASN A 52 -5.69 10.19 4.04
C ASN A 52 -5.10 8.93 3.38
N ARG A 53 -5.76 7.79 3.62
CA ARG A 53 -5.46 6.53 2.95
C ARG A 53 -6.04 6.56 1.54
N LEU A 54 -5.18 6.30 0.54
CA LEU A 54 -5.59 6.21 -0.86
C LEU A 54 -6.32 4.90 -1.16
N LEU A 55 -5.91 3.83 -0.49
CA LEU A 55 -6.46 2.50 -0.67
C LEU A 55 -6.56 1.79 0.67
N ILE A 56 -7.68 1.11 0.88
CA ILE A 56 -7.88 0.13 1.93
C ILE A 56 -8.47 -1.12 1.27
N VAL A 57 -7.87 -2.28 1.49
CA VAL A 57 -8.36 -3.57 0.99
C VAL A 57 -8.55 -4.49 2.18
N GLU A 58 -9.77 -4.97 2.39
CA GLU A 58 -10.08 -5.95 3.44
C GLU A 58 -9.86 -7.38 2.93
N PHE A 59 -9.47 -8.27 3.83
CA PHE A 59 -9.20 -9.69 3.57
C PHE A 59 -10.37 -10.58 4.01
#